data_AF-X1SBN8-F1
#
_entry.id   AF-X1SBN8-F1
#
_cell.length_a   1.000
_cell.length_b   1.000
_cell.length_c   1.000
_cell.angle_alpha   90.00
_cell.angle_beta   90.00
_cell.angle_gamma   90.00
#
_symmetry.space_group_name_H-M   'P 1'
#
loop_
_entity.id
_entity.type
_entity.pdbx_description
1 polymer ?
#
loop_
_entity_poly.entity_id
_entity_poly.type
_entity_poly.pdbx_seq_one_letter_code
_entity_poly.pdbx_strand_id
1 'polypeptide(L)' 'MITVYLEDHGQDFLEWDIEDGTVVACRPYQGWLWNGTKVHNTNIQPGDILEITVAGERTTLNYSVERVEEKVSV' A
#
# COMPACT_ATOMS: atom_id res chain seq x y z
N MET A 1 -8.18 -3.85 -9.03
CA MET A 1 -7.19 -2.94 -8.41
C MET A 1 -7.85 -2.25 -7.23
N ILE A 2 -7.12 -2.01 -6.15
CA ILE A 2 -7.58 -1.19 -5.01
C ILE A 2 -6.64 -0.01 -4.79
N THR A 3 -7.15 1.06 -4.22
CA THR A 3 -6.34 2.13 -3.63
C THR A 3 -6.46 2.03 -2.12
N VAL A 4 -5.34 1.89 -1.42
CA VAL A 4 -5.29 1.96 0.05
C VAL A 4 -4.78 3.33 0.44
N TYR A 5 -5.44 3.93 1.43
CA TYR A 5 -5.03 5.16 2.08
C TYR A 5 -4.49 4.79 3.46
N LEU A 6 -3.36 5.36 3.83
CA LEU A 6 -2.65 5.11 5.07
C LEU A 6 -2.86 6.28 6.01
N GLU A 7 -2.89 6.01 7.31
CA GLU A 7 -2.94 7.08 8.31
C GLU A 7 -1.78 8.07 8.11
N ASP A 8 -2.08 9.36 8.27
CA ASP A 8 -1.07 10.42 8.19
C ASP A 8 -0.33 10.59 9.52
N HIS A 9 0.94 10.20 9.55
CA HIS A 9 1.89 10.39 10.63
C HIS A 9 3.03 11.33 10.22
N GLY A 10 2.85 12.14 9.15
CA GLY A 10 3.83 13.07 8.62
C GLY A 10 4.85 12.45 7.65
N GLN A 11 4.58 11.25 7.12
CA GLN A 11 5.40 10.60 6.09
C GLN A 11 5.17 11.19 4.68
N ASP A 12 6.04 10.81 3.74
CA ASP A 12 6.03 11.36 2.38
C ASP A 12 4.97 10.73 1.44
N PHE A 13 4.27 9.68 1.85
CA PHE A 13 3.25 9.01 1.06
C PHE A 13 2.04 8.62 1.91
N LEU A 14 0.86 8.74 1.32
CA LEU A 14 -0.41 8.50 2.00
C LEU A 14 -1.28 7.47 1.28
N GLU A 15 -0.96 7.11 0.04
CA GLU A 15 -1.80 6.20 -0.73
C GLU A 15 -0.99 5.33 -1.69
N TRP A 16 -1.39 4.05 -1.76
CA TRP A 16 -0.87 3.08 -2.71
C TRP A 16 -1.99 2.52 -3.57
N ASP A 17 -1.77 2.47 -4.90
CA ASP A 17 -2.56 1.61 -5.78
C ASP A 17 -1.94 0.21 -5.78
N ILE A 18 -2.75 -0.80 -5.47
CA ILE A 18 -2.35 -2.20 -5.40
C ILE A 18 -3.11 -3.00 -6.45
N GLU A 19 -2.35 -3.69 -7.30
CA GLU A 19 -2.83 -4.59 -8.34
C GLU A 19 -2.09 -5.92 -8.21
N ASP A 20 -2.84 -7.03 -8.12
CA ASP A 20 -2.31 -8.39 -7.96
C ASP A 20 -1.21 -8.51 -6.88
N GLY A 21 -1.48 -7.92 -5.70
CA GLY A 21 -0.56 -7.91 -4.56
C GLY A 21 0.73 -7.12 -4.81
N THR A 22 0.72 -6.17 -5.74
CA THR A 22 1.88 -5.33 -6.09
C THR A 22 1.50 -3.87 -6.07
N VAL A 23 2.33 -3.04 -5.45
CA VAL A 23 2.17 -1.57 -5.50
C VAL A 23 2.53 -1.09 -6.90
N VAL A 24 1.56 -0.56 -7.64
CA VAL A 24 1.77 -0.02 -9.00
C VAL A 24 1.91 1.50 -9.01
N ALA A 25 1.43 2.18 -7.97
CA ALA A 25 1.65 3.61 -7.77
C ALA A 25 1.63 3.96 -6.27
N CYS A 26 2.47 4.92 -5.90
CA CYS A 26 2.59 5.46 -4.54
C CYS A 26 2.63 7.00 -4.63
N ARG A 27 1.81 7.66 -3.80
CA ARG A 27 1.58 9.12 -3.86
C ARG A 27 1.50 9.75 -2.46
N PRO A 28 1.80 11.06 -2.32
CA PRO A 28 2.28 11.96 -3.37
C PRO A 28 3.75 11.76 -3.77
N TYR A 29 4.59 11.16 -2.91
CA TYR A 29 6.03 11.01 -3.16
C TYR A 29 6.51 9.57 -3.00
N GLN A 30 7.83 9.37 -3.10
CA GLN A 30 8.51 8.08 -2.90
C GLN A 30 8.06 6.91 -3.79
N GLY A 31 7.35 7.17 -4.90
CA GLY A 31 7.03 6.12 -5.87
C GLY A 31 8.27 5.39 -6.43
N TRP A 32 9.41 6.08 -6.52
CA TRP A 32 10.70 5.47 -6.91
C TRP A 32 11.18 4.39 -5.93
N LEU A 33 10.75 4.45 -4.67
CA LEU A 33 11.12 3.50 -3.61
C LEU A 33 10.09 2.37 -3.49
N TRP A 34 8.80 2.71 -3.56
CA TRP A 34 7.72 1.78 -3.19
C TRP A 34 7.05 1.08 -4.37
N ASN A 35 7.12 1.62 -5.60
CA ASN A 35 6.54 0.93 -6.76
C ASN A 35 7.25 -0.41 -7.01
N GLY A 36 6.47 -1.47 -7.22
CA GLY A 36 6.93 -2.85 -7.35
C GLY A 36 6.98 -3.63 -6.02
N THR A 37 6.73 -2.98 -4.89
CA THR A 37 6.65 -3.65 -3.58
C THR A 37 5.54 -4.70 -3.60
N LYS A 38 5.86 -5.91 -3.13
CA LYS A 38 4.87 -6.98 -2.94
C LYS A 38 4.14 -6.79 -1.63
N VAL A 39 2.81 -6.84 -1.67
CA VAL A 39 1.88 -6.79 -0.55
C VAL A 39 1.23 -8.16 -0.44
N HIS A 40 1.20 -8.72 0.77
CA HIS A 40 0.84 -10.12 0.98
C HIS A 40 -0.52 -10.32 1.65
N ASN A 41 -1.11 -9.25 2.15
CA ASN A 41 -2.49 -9.25 2.65
C ASN A 41 -3.46 -9.59 1.51
N THR A 42 -4.35 -10.56 1.75
CA THR A 42 -5.34 -11.01 0.74
C THR A 42 -6.69 -10.31 0.85
N ASN A 43 -6.98 -9.70 2.00
CA ASN A 43 -8.18 -8.91 2.24
C ASN A 43 -7.79 -7.74 3.13
N ILE A 44 -7.60 -6.56 2.54
CA ILE A 44 -7.12 -5.36 3.23
C ILE A 44 -8.33 -4.56 3.71
N GLN A 45 -8.34 -4.18 4.98
CA GLN A 45 -9.40 -3.42 5.64
C GLN A 45 -8.81 -2.23 6.42
N PRO A 46 -9.61 -1.20 6.74
CA PRO A 46 -9.21 -0.16 7.68
C PRO A 46 -8.71 -0.73 9.01
N GLY A 47 -7.60 -0.20 9.53
CA GLY A 47 -6.89 -0.66 10.72
C GLY A 47 -5.79 -1.68 10.45
N ASP A 48 -5.74 -2.31 9.27
CA ASP A 48 -4.72 -3.31 8.95
C ASP A 48 -3.33 -2.70 8.81
N ILE A 49 -2.33 -3.49 9.21
CA ILE A 49 -0.92 -3.26 8.90
C ILE A 49 -0.55 -4.11 7.68
N LEU A 50 0.01 -3.49 6.65
CA LEU A 50 0.39 -4.20 5.42
C LEU A 50 1.67 -5.01 5.62
N GLU A 51 1.62 -6.29 5.32
CA GLU A 51 2.78 -7.18 5.19
C GLU A 51 3.38 -7.03 3.79
N ILE A 52 4.65 -6.64 3.73
CA ILE A 52 5.34 -6.30 2.48
C ILE A 52 6.67 -7.04 2.33
N THR A 53 7.20 -7.04 1.10
CA THR A 53 8.59 -7.43 0.84
C THR A 53 9.42 -6.25 0.38
N VAL A 54 10.49 -5.96 1.12
CA VAL A 54 11.48 -4.91 0.79
C VAL A 54 12.85 -5.56 0.75
N ALA A 55 13.62 -5.31 -0.32
CA ALA A 55 14.95 -5.91 -0.52
C ALA A 55 15.00 -7.45 -0.37
N GLY A 56 13.89 -8.15 -0.65
CA GLY A 56 13.79 -9.61 -0.54
C GLY A 56 13.37 -10.13 0.83
N GLU A 57 13.23 -9.26 1.83
CA GLU A 57 12.84 -9.65 3.20
C GLU A 57 11.37 -9.28 3.49
N ARG A 58 10.70 -10.11 4.29
CA ARG A 58 9.35 -9.86 4.79
C ARG A 58 9.41 -8.86 5.94
N THR A 59 8.57 -7.84 5.87
CA THR A 59 8.43 -6.83 6.93
C THR A 59 7.02 -6.26 6.89
N THR A 60 6.72 -5.31 7.78
CA THR A 60 5.46 -4.60 7.84
C THR A 60 5.63 -3.13 7.53
N LEU A 61 4.61 -2.52 6.92
CA LEU A 61 4.52 -1.08 6.83
C LEU A 61 4.23 -0.49 8.21
N ASN A 62 4.80 0.67 8.54
CA ASN A 62 4.63 1.27 9.86
C ASN A 62 3.31 2.04 10.03
N TYR A 63 2.51 2.14 8.98
CA TYR A 63 1.29 2.95 8.93
C TYR A 63 0.10 2.03 8.67
N SER A 64 -0.92 2.12 9.51
CA SER A 64 -2.19 1.41 9.32
C SER A 64 -2.95 1.96 8.13
N VAL A 65 -3.73 1.08 7.51
CA VAL A 65 -4.70 1.46 6.49
C VAL A 65 -5.81 2.27 7.13
N GLU A 66 -6.00 3.51 6.70
CA GLU A 66 -7.13 4.34 7.10
C GLU A 66 -8.39 3.97 6.30
N ARG A 67 -8.22 3.71 5.00
CA ARG A 67 -9.34 3.52 4.07
C ARG A 67 -8.94 2.70 2.86
N VAL A 68 -9.90 1.96 2.29
CA VAL A 68 -9.72 1.21 1.04
C VAL A 68 -10.79 1.62 0.04
N GLU A 69 -10.39 1.85 -1.21
CA GLU A 69 -11.28 2.08 -2.34
C GLU A 69 -11.06 1.01 -3.41
N GLU A 70 -12.12 0.30 -3.77
CA GLU A 70 -12.09 -0.60 -4.93
C GLU A 70 -12.24 0.20 -6.22
N LYS A 71 -11.35 -0.01 -7.20
CA LYS A 71 -11.57 0.48 -8.55
C LYS A 71 -12.13 -0.66 -9.39
N VAL A 72 -13.43 -0.59 -9.65
CA VAL A 72 -14.09 -1.45 -10.63
C VAL A 72 -13.73 -0.94 -12.01
N SER A 73 -12.98 -1.72 -12.78
CA SER A 73 -12.81 -1.47 -14.21
C SER A 73 -14.18 -1.62 -14.88
N VAL A 74 -14.73 -0.52 -15.39
CA VAL A 74 -15.99 -0.49 -16.16
C VAL A 74 -15.74 -0.95 -17.58
#